data_AF-A0A7Y4TF27-F1
#
_entry.id   AF-A0A7Y4TF27-F1
#
_cell.length_a   1.000
_cell.length_b   1.000
_cell.length_c   1.000
_cell.angle_alpha   90.00
_cell.angle_beta   90.00
_cell.angle_gamma   90.00
#
_symmetry.space_group_name_H-M   'P 1'
#
loop_
_entity.id
_entity.type
_entity.pdbx_description
1 polymer ?
#
loop_
_entity_poly.entity_id
_entity_poly.type
_entity_poly.pdbx_seq_one_letter_code
_entity_poly.pdbx_strand_id
1 'polypeptide(L)'
;VLAQGLAPDTPAAFFTQRLRWGRGQMHVWRLESILRAKNLTGAQRICYLASAVHYFAGPQYVVLALAPAIGLFADLVPFAADARILFPLFALNLIAGAVTFSLFSRGHGRFLAGEHFNAVLTTPYVLALTALIIPTNRFIVTPKEAGGRFALWPIAWPLTLAVLNTLAFANGAARLASGFPVSDSPGTTLALMFWSIWIATFSGSVVAKAWSQYATRRRSIASP
;
A
#
# COMPACT_ATOMS: atom_id res chain seq x y z
N VAL A 1 -11.90 0.22 -32.12
CA VAL A 1 -11.63 0.81 -30.78
C VAL A 1 -12.83 1.66 -30.40
N LEU A 2 -13.49 1.42 -29.25
CA LEU A 2 -14.70 2.16 -28.83
C LEU A 2 -14.39 3.37 -27.93
N ALA A 3 -13.22 3.41 -27.29
CA ALA A 3 -12.71 4.56 -26.55
C ALA A 3 -11.17 4.46 -26.42
N GLN A 4 -10.48 5.60 -26.40
CA GLN A 4 -9.06 5.72 -26.11
C GLN A 4 -8.87 6.83 -25.07
N GLY A 5 -8.39 6.48 -23.88
CA GLY A 5 -8.16 7.41 -22.77
C GLY A 5 -6.67 7.67 -22.57
N LEU A 6 -6.34 8.90 -22.17
CA LEU A 6 -4.98 9.27 -21.74
C LEU A 6 -4.77 8.89 -20.28
N ALA A 7 -3.66 8.22 -19.99
CA ALA A 7 -3.24 7.95 -18.62
C ALA A 7 -2.56 9.18 -18.00
N PRO A 8 -2.51 9.31 -16.67
CA PRO A 8 -1.74 10.38 -16.04
C PRO A 8 -0.25 10.25 -16.36
N ASP A 9 0.33 11.30 -16.94
CA ASP A 9 1.74 11.31 -17.35
C ASP A 9 2.71 11.60 -16.19
N THR A 10 2.18 11.91 -15.00
CA THR A 10 2.99 12.27 -13.82
C THR A 10 2.50 11.57 -12.55
N PRO A 11 3.39 11.26 -11.59
CA PRO A 11 3.00 10.72 -10.28
C PRO A 11 2.05 11.64 -9.52
N ALA A 12 2.24 12.96 -9.63
CA ALA A 12 1.37 13.93 -8.97
C ALA A 12 -0.05 13.90 -9.54
N ALA A 13 -0.19 13.79 -10.87
CA ALA A 13 -1.48 13.64 -11.53
C ALA A 13 -2.14 12.30 -11.17
N PHE A 14 -1.38 11.20 -11.19
CA PHE A 14 -1.85 9.87 -10.77
C PHE A 14 -2.34 9.88 -9.33
N PHE A 15 -1.54 10.44 -8.42
CA PHE A 15 -1.87 10.58 -7.01
C PHE A 15 -3.16 11.39 -6.82
N THR A 16 -3.27 12.55 -7.47
CA THR A 16 -4.44 13.42 -7.36
C THR A 16 -5.70 12.71 -7.85
N GLN A 17 -5.60 11.97 -8.96
CA GLN A 17 -6.71 11.18 -9.50
C GLN A 17 -7.16 10.11 -8.50
N ARG A 18 -6.23 9.34 -7.93
CA ARG A 18 -6.53 8.27 -6.96
C ARG A 18 -7.10 8.79 -5.66
N LEU A 19 -6.56 9.88 -5.13
CA LEU A 19 -7.09 10.54 -3.95
C LEU A 19 -8.52 11.05 -4.19
N ARG A 20 -8.80 11.61 -5.37
CA ARG A 20 -10.15 12.06 -5.75
C ARG A 20 -11.13 10.91 -5.81
N TRP A 21 -10.77 9.80 -6.44
CA TRP A 21 -11.63 8.62 -6.52
C TRP A 21 -11.94 8.07 -5.12
N GLY A 22 -10.92 7.95 -4.27
CA GLY A 22 -11.11 7.49 -2.90
C GLY A 22 -11.99 8.43 -2.08
N ARG A 23 -11.74 9.75 -2.12
CA ARG A 23 -12.56 10.72 -1.40
C ARG A 23 -14.01 10.72 -1.88
N GLY A 24 -14.24 10.62 -3.19
CA GLY A 24 -15.58 10.49 -3.75
C GLY A 24 -16.30 9.25 -3.22
N GLN A 25 -15.61 8.10 -3.21
CA GLN A 25 -16.18 6.85 -2.70
C GLN A 25 -16.50 6.93 -1.20
N MET A 26 -15.60 7.52 -0.39
CA MET A 26 -15.81 7.69 1.05
C MET A 26 -16.93 8.69 1.35
N HIS A 27 -17.07 9.73 0.53
CA HIS A 27 -18.17 10.68 0.62
C HIS A 27 -19.53 10.02 0.35
N VAL A 28 -19.62 9.21 -0.72
CA VAL A 28 -20.82 8.42 -1.01
C VAL A 28 -21.15 7.48 0.14
N TRP A 29 -20.15 6.76 0.68
CA TRP A 29 -20.38 5.90 1.84
C TRP A 29 -20.92 6.72 3.03
N ARG A 30 -20.28 7.83 3.37
CA ARG A 30 -20.70 8.68 4.50
C ARG A 30 -22.14 9.18 4.36
N LEU A 31 -22.54 9.65 3.18
CA LEU A 31 -23.87 10.25 2.97
C LEU A 31 -24.98 9.22 2.80
N GLU A 32 -24.74 8.17 2.02
CA GLU A 32 -25.79 7.22 1.64
C GLU A 32 -25.77 5.94 2.48
N SER A 33 -24.68 5.68 3.20
CA SER A 33 -24.42 4.45 3.94
C SER A 33 -24.69 3.21 3.08
N ILE A 34 -23.67 2.70 2.39
CA ILE A 34 -23.77 1.58 1.43
C ILE A 34 -24.60 0.40 1.96
N LEU A 35 -24.42 0.04 3.24
CA LEU A 35 -25.14 -1.07 3.87
C LEU A 35 -26.62 -0.78 4.16
N ARG A 36 -27.02 0.49 4.25
CA ARG A 36 -28.37 0.96 4.61
C ARG A 36 -29.10 1.69 3.48
N ALA A 37 -28.46 1.88 2.33
CA ALA A 37 -29.05 2.52 1.15
C ALA A 37 -30.38 1.85 0.78
N LYS A 38 -31.42 2.63 0.45
CA LYS A 38 -32.72 2.08 0.04
C LYS A 38 -32.62 1.56 -1.40
N ASN A 39 -33.50 0.61 -1.78
CA ASN A 39 -33.65 0.11 -3.15
C ASN A 39 -32.46 -0.68 -3.75
N LEU A 40 -31.52 -1.16 -2.92
CA LEU A 40 -30.47 -2.10 -3.35
C LEU A 40 -30.76 -3.52 -2.86
N THR A 41 -30.61 -4.50 -3.75
CA THR A 41 -30.60 -5.93 -3.39
C THR A 41 -29.37 -6.25 -2.55
N GLY A 42 -29.40 -7.37 -1.81
CA GLY A 42 -28.24 -7.81 -1.01
C GLY A 42 -26.96 -7.98 -1.85
N ALA A 43 -27.08 -8.58 -3.04
CA ALA A 43 -25.96 -8.75 -3.96
C ALA A 43 -25.38 -7.40 -4.43
N GLN A 44 -26.24 -6.43 -4.76
CA GLN A 44 -25.79 -5.09 -5.15
C GLN A 44 -25.05 -4.39 -4.01
N ARG A 45 -25.56 -4.49 -2.76
CA ARG A 45 -24.87 -3.94 -1.59
C ARG A 45 -23.47 -4.51 -1.42
N ILE A 46 -23.29 -5.82 -1.62
CA ILE A 46 -21.98 -6.48 -1.56
C ILE A 46 -21.06 -5.93 -2.65
N CYS A 47 -21.55 -5.75 -3.89
CA CYS A 47 -20.75 -5.16 -4.97
C CYS A 47 -20.30 -3.73 -4.66
N TYR A 48 -21.20 -2.87 -4.17
CA TYR A 48 -20.85 -1.51 -3.77
C TYR A 48 -19.90 -1.49 -2.56
N LEU A 49 -20.12 -2.39 -1.59
CA LEU A 49 -19.25 -2.53 -0.44
C LEU A 49 -17.84 -2.95 -0.88
N ALA A 50 -17.72 -3.95 -1.75
CA ALA A 50 -16.44 -4.42 -2.29
C ALA A 50 -15.65 -3.28 -2.97
N SER A 51 -16.33 -2.44 -3.76
CA SER A 51 -15.74 -1.23 -4.35
C SER A 51 -15.27 -0.23 -3.29
N ALA A 52 -16.05 -0.02 -2.23
CA ALA A 52 -15.73 0.94 -1.19
C ALA A 52 -14.58 0.48 -0.27
N VAL A 53 -14.58 -0.78 0.15
CA VAL A 53 -13.54 -1.34 1.02
C VAL A 53 -12.20 -1.47 0.30
N HIS A 54 -12.15 -1.43 -1.03
CA HIS A 54 -10.89 -1.37 -1.78
C HIS A 54 -9.97 -0.23 -1.31
N TYR A 55 -10.54 0.93 -0.93
CA TYR A 55 -9.76 2.07 -0.46
C TYR A 55 -9.17 1.88 0.95
N PHE A 56 -9.58 0.83 1.68
CA PHE A 56 -8.96 0.45 2.94
C PHE A 56 -7.62 -0.26 2.73
N ALA A 57 -7.27 -0.63 1.49
CA ALA A 57 -5.98 -1.24 1.18
C ALA A 57 -4.78 -0.37 1.60
N GLY A 58 -4.90 0.96 1.60
CA GLY A 58 -3.83 1.86 2.06
C GLY A 58 -3.55 1.70 3.57
N PRO A 59 -4.54 1.96 4.45
CA PRO A 59 -4.40 1.71 5.88
C PRO A 59 -4.07 0.26 6.23
N GLN A 60 -4.64 -0.72 5.51
CA GLN A 60 -4.27 -2.12 5.67
C GLN A 60 -2.77 -2.33 5.41
N TYR A 61 -2.23 -1.75 4.34
CA TYR A 61 -0.79 -1.82 4.05
C TYR A 61 0.05 -1.18 5.15
N VAL A 62 -0.37 -0.04 5.71
CA VAL A 62 0.31 0.58 6.86
C VAL A 62 0.33 -0.36 8.07
N VAL A 63 -0.83 -0.92 8.44
CA VAL A 63 -0.93 -1.83 9.59
C VAL A 63 -0.05 -3.07 9.39
N LEU A 64 -0.10 -3.69 8.20
CA LEU A 64 0.73 -4.84 7.87
C LEU A 64 2.23 -4.48 7.83
N ALA A 65 2.57 -3.26 7.43
CA ALA A 65 3.94 -2.76 7.43
C ALA A 65 4.48 -2.44 8.83
N LEU A 66 3.60 -2.15 9.79
CA LEU A 66 3.97 -1.94 11.19
C LEU A 66 4.18 -3.27 11.93
N ALA A 67 3.45 -4.33 11.57
CA ALA A 67 3.52 -5.62 12.24
C ALA A 67 4.95 -6.21 12.34
N PRO A 68 5.73 -6.38 11.24
CA PRO A 68 7.09 -6.90 11.33
C PRO A 68 8.03 -5.94 12.05
N ALA A 69 7.85 -4.62 11.88
CA ALA A 69 8.65 -3.64 12.58
C ALA A 69 8.46 -3.70 14.10
N ILE A 70 7.20 -3.75 14.56
CA ILE A 70 6.86 -3.89 15.98
C ILE A 70 7.42 -5.21 16.54
N GLY A 71 7.25 -6.33 15.82
CA GLY A 71 7.80 -7.61 16.26
C GLY A 71 9.32 -7.59 16.39
N LEU A 72 10.03 -7.00 15.42
CA LEU A 72 11.50 -6.94 15.44
C LEU A 72 12.05 -5.98 16.48
N PHE A 73 11.43 -4.81 16.69
CA PHE A 73 11.90 -3.81 17.65
C PHE A 73 11.45 -4.09 19.09
N ALA A 74 10.16 -4.40 19.29
CA ALA A 74 9.55 -4.48 20.60
C ALA A 74 9.38 -5.92 21.11
N ASP A 75 9.75 -6.93 20.31
CA ASP A 75 9.51 -8.34 20.63
C ASP A 75 8.02 -8.68 20.87
N LEU A 76 7.14 -7.94 20.20
CA LEU A 76 5.69 -8.09 20.32
C LEU A 76 5.16 -8.84 19.11
N VAL A 77 5.00 -10.15 19.27
CA VAL A 77 4.39 -11.03 18.26
C VAL A 77 3.10 -11.62 18.83
N PRO A 78 1.95 -11.50 18.14
CA PRO A 78 0.67 -11.95 18.68
C PRO A 78 0.47 -13.48 18.61
N PHE A 79 1.48 -14.22 18.14
CA PHE A 79 1.42 -15.67 17.99
C PHE A 79 2.75 -16.32 18.40
N ALA A 80 2.66 -17.51 18.99
CA ALA A 80 3.79 -18.40 19.19
C ALA A 80 3.61 -19.59 18.24
N ALA A 81 4.54 -19.77 17.30
CA ALA A 81 4.47 -20.84 16.31
C ALA A 81 5.82 -21.53 16.14
N ASP A 82 5.81 -22.86 16.11
CA ASP A 82 6.97 -23.66 15.70
C ASP A 82 7.28 -23.35 14.23
N ALA A 83 8.54 -23.05 13.92
CA ALA A 83 9.03 -22.78 12.58
C ALA A 83 8.64 -23.89 11.57
N ARG A 84 8.60 -25.14 12.01
CA ARG A 84 8.23 -26.32 11.20
C ARG A 84 6.78 -26.30 10.75
N ILE A 85 5.92 -25.60 11.47
CA ILE A 85 4.50 -25.41 11.14
C ILE A 85 4.31 -24.08 10.41
N LEU A 86 4.99 -23.03 10.90
CA LEU A 86 4.89 -21.68 10.36
C LEU A 86 5.27 -21.63 8.88
N PHE A 87 6.44 -22.16 8.51
CA PHE A 87 6.94 -22.02 7.13
C PHE A 87 6.10 -22.75 6.08
N PRO A 88 5.63 -24.00 6.30
CA PRO A 88 4.72 -24.66 5.34
C PRO A 88 3.39 -23.92 5.17
N LEU A 89 2.76 -23.49 6.27
CA LEU A 89 1.51 -22.73 6.20
C LEU A 89 1.72 -21.38 5.50
N PHE A 90 2.86 -20.74 5.77
CA PHE A 90 3.25 -19.50 5.14
C PHE A 90 3.43 -19.66 3.62
N ALA A 91 4.18 -20.66 3.19
CA ALA A 91 4.38 -20.95 1.77
C ALA A 91 3.04 -21.30 1.08
N LEU A 92 2.22 -22.13 1.71
CA LEU A 92 0.90 -22.49 1.20
C LEU A 92 0.02 -21.25 1.00
N ASN A 93 0.01 -20.33 1.96
CA ASN A 93 -0.75 -19.09 1.87
C ASN A 93 -0.30 -18.21 0.69
N LEU A 94 1.01 -18.00 0.53
CA LEU A 94 1.56 -17.21 -0.58
C LEU A 94 1.26 -17.84 -1.95
N ILE A 95 1.42 -19.16 -2.07
CA ILE A 95 1.12 -19.90 -3.30
C ILE A 95 -0.36 -19.81 -3.63
N ALA A 96 -1.23 -20.07 -2.65
CA ALA A 96 -2.68 -19.98 -2.84
C ALA A 96 -3.11 -18.56 -3.26
N GLY A 97 -2.52 -17.53 -2.66
CA GLY A 97 -2.75 -16.13 -3.03
C GLY A 97 -2.32 -15.83 -4.47
N ALA A 98 -1.12 -16.25 -4.86
CA ALA A 98 -0.60 -16.05 -6.21
C ALA A 98 -1.43 -16.79 -7.28
N VAL A 99 -1.82 -18.04 -7.02
CA VAL A 99 -2.66 -18.85 -7.91
C VAL A 99 -4.04 -18.20 -8.06
N THR A 100 -4.68 -17.84 -6.95
CA THR A 100 -5.98 -17.16 -6.94
C THR A 100 -5.93 -15.88 -7.77
N PHE A 101 -4.93 -15.03 -7.53
CA PHE A 101 -4.74 -13.80 -8.28
C PHE A 101 -4.56 -14.05 -9.79
N SER A 102 -3.77 -15.05 -10.16
CA SER A 102 -3.56 -15.43 -11.57
C SER A 102 -4.86 -15.86 -12.26
N LEU A 103 -5.65 -16.71 -11.59
CA LEU A 103 -6.94 -17.21 -12.09
C LEU A 103 -7.94 -16.07 -12.30
N PHE A 104 -8.13 -15.21 -11.28
CA PHE A 104 -9.11 -14.12 -11.35
C PHE A 104 -8.67 -12.97 -12.26
N SER A 105 -7.37 -12.77 -12.46
CA SER A 105 -6.85 -11.80 -13.42
C SER A 105 -6.79 -12.31 -14.85
N ARG A 106 -7.20 -13.57 -15.10
CA ARG A 106 -7.23 -14.20 -16.43
C ARG A 106 -5.87 -14.12 -17.13
N GLY A 107 -4.78 -14.29 -16.38
CA GLY A 107 -3.40 -14.21 -16.90
C GLY A 107 -2.89 -12.80 -17.25
N HIS A 108 -3.69 -11.74 -17.08
CA HIS A 108 -3.28 -10.36 -17.35
C HIS A 108 -2.74 -9.64 -16.09
N GLY A 109 -3.00 -10.20 -14.92
CA GLY A 109 -2.52 -9.65 -13.65
C GLY A 109 -1.06 -9.99 -13.41
N ARG A 110 -0.33 -9.04 -12.82
CA ARG A 110 1.05 -9.25 -12.36
C ARG A 110 1.06 -9.15 -10.83
N PHE A 111 1.23 -10.29 -10.14
CA PHE A 111 1.13 -10.36 -8.67
C PHE A 111 2.05 -9.35 -7.98
N LEU A 112 3.34 -9.34 -8.34
CA LEU A 112 4.33 -8.41 -7.79
C LEU A 112 4.05 -6.94 -8.16
N ALA A 113 3.37 -6.69 -9.29
CA ALA A 113 2.93 -5.33 -9.59
C ALA A 113 1.82 -4.89 -8.64
N GLY A 114 0.91 -5.79 -8.25
CA GLY A 114 -0.11 -5.54 -7.23
C GLY A 114 0.51 -5.11 -5.90
N GLU A 115 1.54 -5.83 -5.44
CA GLU A 115 2.29 -5.49 -4.23
C GLU A 115 2.95 -4.11 -4.30
N HIS A 116 3.57 -3.81 -5.44
CA HIS A 116 4.10 -2.48 -5.69
C HIS A 116 3.00 -1.40 -5.70
N PHE A 117 1.83 -1.69 -6.30
CA PHE A 117 0.70 -0.77 -6.31
C PHE A 117 0.08 -0.55 -4.93
N ASN A 118 0.11 -1.55 -4.03
CA ASN A 118 -0.28 -1.36 -2.64
C ASN A 118 0.58 -0.27 -1.99
N ALA A 119 1.91 -0.31 -2.15
CA ALA A 119 2.81 0.72 -1.66
C ALA A 119 2.58 2.09 -2.33
N VAL A 120 2.34 2.13 -3.65
CA VAL A 120 2.05 3.38 -4.39
C VAL A 120 0.76 4.05 -3.89
N LEU A 121 -0.28 3.24 -3.62
CA LEU A 121 -1.62 3.72 -3.27
C LEU A 121 -1.78 4.00 -1.76
N THR A 122 -0.82 3.62 -0.92
CA THR A 122 -0.86 3.84 0.53
C THR A 122 -1.24 5.27 0.90
N THR A 123 -0.45 6.26 0.48
CA THR A 123 -0.69 7.66 0.83
C THR A 123 -2.05 8.20 0.35
N PRO A 124 -2.43 8.08 -0.95
CA PRO A 124 -3.72 8.62 -1.39
C PRO A 124 -4.91 7.91 -0.72
N TYR A 125 -4.79 6.63 -0.37
CA TYR A 125 -5.89 5.88 0.24
C TYR A 125 -6.03 6.18 1.73
N VAL A 126 -4.93 6.32 2.48
CA VAL A 126 -4.96 6.80 3.87
C VAL A 126 -5.63 8.18 3.95
N LEU A 127 -5.28 9.09 3.05
CA LEU A 127 -5.89 10.43 2.99
C LEU A 127 -7.29 10.47 2.40
N ALA A 128 -7.69 9.43 1.66
CA ALA A 128 -9.06 9.30 1.19
C ALA A 128 -10.00 8.91 2.35
N LEU A 129 -9.56 8.02 3.24
CA LEU A 129 -10.38 7.56 4.37
C LEU A 129 -10.74 8.68 5.34
N THR A 130 -9.96 9.76 5.43
CA THR A 130 -10.33 10.91 6.26
C THR A 130 -11.68 11.52 5.85
N ALA A 131 -12.11 11.33 4.58
CA ALA A 131 -13.39 11.79 4.06
C ALA A 131 -14.61 11.02 4.60
N LEU A 132 -14.41 9.88 5.28
CA LEU A 132 -15.47 9.19 6.03
C LEU A 132 -15.91 10.01 7.25
N ILE A 133 -15.00 10.76 7.85
CA ILE A 133 -15.22 11.50 9.09
C ILE A 133 -15.37 12.99 8.79
N ILE A 134 -14.42 13.55 8.03
CA ILE A 134 -14.32 14.98 7.73
C ILE A 134 -14.94 15.25 6.36
N PRO A 135 -15.95 16.14 6.23
CA PRO A 135 -16.55 16.45 4.95
C PRO A 135 -15.53 17.11 4.00
N THR A 136 -15.37 16.55 2.80
CA THR A 136 -14.48 17.11 1.77
C THR A 136 -15.30 17.79 0.67
N ASN A 137 -15.49 19.10 0.75
CA ASN A 137 -16.30 19.86 -0.22
C ASN A 137 -15.46 20.51 -1.35
N ARG A 138 -14.15 20.29 -1.37
CA ARG A 138 -13.24 20.89 -2.36
C ARG A 138 -12.90 19.91 -3.47
N PHE A 139 -13.41 20.18 -4.68
CA PHE A 139 -13.04 19.46 -5.88
C PHE A 139 -11.68 19.96 -6.39
N ILE A 140 -10.65 19.11 -6.33
CA ILE A 140 -9.33 19.41 -6.88
C ILE A 140 -9.25 18.81 -8.28
N VAL A 141 -9.04 19.66 -9.28
CA VAL A 141 -8.86 19.25 -10.67
C VAL A 141 -7.49 18.59 -10.82
N THR A 142 -7.44 17.41 -11.45
CA THR A 142 -6.18 16.76 -11.80
C THR A 142 -5.38 17.68 -12.73
N PRO A 143 -4.14 18.06 -12.38
CA PRO A 143 -3.31 18.90 -13.25
C PRO A 143 -3.12 18.20 -14.59
N LYS A 144 -3.44 18.88 -15.69
CA LYS A 144 -3.23 18.38 -17.05
C LYS A 144 -1.83 18.67 -17.57
N GLU A 145 -1.13 19.64 -16.96
CA GLU A 145 0.21 20.06 -17.35
C GLU A 145 1.28 19.62 -16.36
N ALA A 146 2.46 19.32 -16.89
CA ALA A 146 3.63 18.88 -16.16
C ALA A 146 4.33 20.01 -15.34
N GLY A 147 3.86 21.26 -15.40
CA GLY A 147 4.55 22.44 -14.85
C GLY A 147 4.39 22.73 -13.36
N GLY A 148 3.61 21.94 -12.61
CA GLY A 148 3.42 22.17 -11.17
C GLY A 148 4.62 21.78 -10.31
N ARG A 149 4.83 22.47 -9.18
CA ARG A 149 5.82 22.09 -8.14
C ARG A 149 5.60 20.63 -7.77
N PHE A 150 6.57 19.76 -8.07
CA PHE A 150 6.52 18.36 -7.69
C PHE A 150 6.63 18.27 -6.18
N ALA A 151 5.52 17.97 -5.53
CA ALA A 151 5.45 17.88 -4.09
C ALA A 151 5.86 16.46 -3.66
N LEU A 152 6.75 16.35 -2.67
CA LEU A 152 7.25 15.07 -2.16
C LEU A 152 6.36 14.50 -1.04
N TRP A 153 5.39 15.24 -0.52
CA TRP A 153 4.48 14.73 0.51
C TRP A 153 3.69 13.45 0.10
N PRO A 154 3.38 13.17 -1.19
CA PRO A 154 2.76 11.90 -1.61
C PRO A 154 3.59 10.65 -1.29
N ILE A 155 4.91 10.79 -1.11
CA ILE A 155 5.80 9.67 -0.75
C ILE A 155 6.06 9.58 0.76
N ALA A 156 5.41 10.40 1.60
CA ALA A 156 5.64 10.39 3.05
C ALA A 156 5.44 9.00 3.66
N TRP A 157 4.29 8.36 3.44
CA TRP A 157 4.05 7.00 3.96
C TRP A 157 5.02 5.97 3.38
N PRO A 158 5.20 5.84 2.04
CA PRO A 158 6.20 4.94 1.48
C PRO A 158 7.61 5.15 2.05
N LEU A 159 8.04 6.40 2.24
CA LEU A 159 9.34 6.71 2.82
C LEU A 159 9.44 6.25 4.27
N THR A 160 8.46 6.59 5.11
CA THR A 160 8.43 6.17 6.51
C THR A 160 8.43 4.65 6.63
N LEU A 161 7.61 3.96 5.85
CA LEU A 161 7.53 2.50 5.88
C LEU A 161 8.81 1.84 5.36
N ALA A 162 9.44 2.40 4.32
CA ALA A 162 10.70 1.90 3.80
C ALA A 162 11.84 2.03 4.82
N VAL A 163 11.98 3.21 5.45
CA VAL A 163 13.02 3.46 6.46
C VAL A 163 12.78 2.58 7.69
N LEU A 164 11.56 2.58 8.22
CA LEU A 164 11.20 1.79 9.40
C LEU A 164 11.50 0.31 9.20
N ASN A 165 11.09 -0.27 8.06
CA ASN A 165 11.30 -1.70 7.80
C ASN A 165 12.73 -2.04 7.40
N THR A 166 13.51 -1.10 6.86
CA THR A 166 14.95 -1.28 6.66
C THR A 166 15.66 -1.37 8.01
N LEU A 167 15.33 -0.47 8.94
CA LEU A 167 15.90 -0.47 10.30
C LEU A 167 15.45 -1.70 11.09
N ALA A 168 14.19 -2.10 10.97
CA ALA A 168 13.67 -3.30 11.62
C ALA A 168 14.37 -4.56 11.11
N PHE A 169 14.60 -4.68 9.80
CA PHE A 169 15.38 -5.78 9.22
C PHE A 169 16.80 -5.84 9.78
N ALA A 170 17.49 -4.68 9.85
CA ALA A 170 18.81 -4.58 10.46
C ALA A 170 18.81 -4.99 11.94
N ASN A 171 17.78 -4.58 12.69
CA ASN A 171 17.62 -5.01 14.09
C ASN A 171 17.41 -6.53 14.19
N GLY A 172 16.60 -7.13 13.32
CA GLY A 172 16.43 -8.59 13.25
C GLY A 172 17.73 -9.33 13.00
N ALA A 173 18.57 -8.82 12.08
CA ALA A 173 19.88 -9.39 11.83
C ALA A 173 20.81 -9.30 13.07
N ALA A 174 20.82 -8.15 13.75
CA ALA A 174 21.59 -7.94 14.98
C ALA A 174 21.11 -8.86 16.12
N ARG A 175 19.79 -9.05 16.27
CA ARG A 175 19.18 -9.97 17.24
C ARG A 175 19.62 -11.42 17.00
N LEU A 176 19.61 -11.88 15.75
CA LEU A 176 20.11 -13.22 15.41
C LEU A 176 21.61 -13.36 15.67
N ALA A 177 22.42 -12.36 15.29
CA ALA A 177 23.87 -12.39 15.48
C ALA A 177 24.28 -12.36 16.96
N SER A 178 23.49 -11.68 17.81
CA SER A 178 23.72 -11.58 19.25
C SER A 178 23.13 -12.74 20.06
N GLY A 179 22.39 -13.66 19.43
CA GLY A 179 21.76 -14.79 20.11
C GLY A 179 20.46 -14.46 20.85
N PHE A 180 19.82 -13.32 20.56
CA PHE A 180 18.56 -12.87 21.17
C PHE A 180 17.42 -12.76 20.13
N PRO A 181 16.98 -13.88 19.54
CA PRO A 181 15.88 -13.87 18.58
C PRO A 181 14.58 -13.35 19.21
N VAL A 182 13.68 -12.84 18.36
CA VAL A 182 12.31 -12.48 18.74
C VAL A 182 11.58 -13.73 19.24
N SER A 183 10.92 -13.61 20.39
CA SER A 183 10.15 -14.66 21.05
C SER A 183 10.95 -15.96 21.24
N ASP A 184 12.26 -15.83 21.51
CA ASP A 184 13.23 -16.93 21.63
C ASP A 184 13.25 -17.89 20.43
N SER A 185 12.76 -17.44 19.27
CA SER A 185 12.58 -18.26 18.07
C SER A 185 13.29 -17.64 16.86
N PRO A 186 14.39 -18.26 16.40
CA PRO A 186 15.04 -17.85 15.15
C PRO A 186 14.08 -17.88 13.96
N GLY A 187 13.16 -18.84 13.92
CA GLY A 187 12.17 -18.96 12.84
C GLY A 187 11.20 -17.78 12.80
N THR A 188 10.68 -17.36 13.95
CA THR A 188 9.83 -16.17 14.07
C THR A 188 10.57 -14.92 13.62
N THR A 189 11.82 -14.76 14.06
CA THR A 189 12.67 -13.63 13.67
C THR A 189 12.88 -13.58 12.16
N LEU A 190 13.21 -14.72 11.54
CA LEU A 190 13.40 -14.83 10.09
C LEU A 190 12.12 -14.52 9.30
N ALA A 191 10.96 -14.97 9.78
CA ALA A 191 9.67 -14.67 9.14
C ALA A 191 9.34 -13.17 9.19
N LEU A 192 9.60 -12.50 10.31
CA LEU A 192 9.43 -11.06 10.42
C LEU A 192 10.43 -10.29 9.56
N MET A 193 11.69 -10.73 9.53
CA MET A 193 12.73 -10.15 8.65
C MET A 193 12.33 -10.27 7.18
N PHE A 194 11.78 -11.41 6.74
CA PHE A 194 11.26 -11.58 5.38
C PHE A 194 10.21 -10.52 5.03
N TRP A 195 9.22 -10.32 5.89
CA TRP A 195 8.19 -9.30 5.66
C TRP A 195 8.77 -7.88 5.71
N SER A 196 9.69 -7.62 6.64
CA SER A 196 10.36 -6.34 6.76
C SER A 196 11.10 -5.97 5.47
N ILE A 197 11.91 -6.89 4.92
CA ILE A 197 12.63 -6.61 3.67
C ILE A 197 11.68 -6.52 2.47
N TRP A 198 10.60 -7.31 2.45
CA TRP A 198 9.57 -7.23 1.41
C TRP A 198 8.95 -5.82 1.35
N ILE A 199 8.47 -5.33 2.49
CA ILE A 199 7.86 -4.00 2.63
C ILE A 199 8.87 -2.90 2.31
N ALA A 200 10.11 -3.02 2.81
CA ALA A 200 11.17 -2.06 2.55
C ALA A 200 11.49 -1.95 1.05
N THR A 201 11.53 -3.08 0.34
CA THR A 201 11.81 -3.12 -1.10
C THR A 201 10.70 -2.41 -1.89
N PHE A 202 9.45 -2.80 -1.68
CA PHE A 202 8.32 -2.21 -2.43
C PHE A 202 8.14 -0.74 -2.09
N SER A 203 8.14 -0.36 -0.81
CA SER A 203 8.00 1.05 -0.41
C SER A 203 9.21 1.89 -0.85
N GLY A 204 10.43 1.36 -0.76
CA GLY A 204 11.65 2.03 -1.20
C GLY A 204 11.70 2.24 -2.72
N SER A 205 11.22 1.28 -3.51
CA SER A 205 11.13 1.43 -4.97
C SER A 205 10.18 2.57 -5.41
N VAL A 206 9.08 2.77 -4.68
CA VAL A 206 8.16 3.91 -4.91
C VAL A 206 8.89 5.23 -4.67
N VAL A 207 9.62 5.33 -3.57
CA VAL A 207 10.43 6.51 -3.21
C VAL A 207 11.50 6.77 -4.28
N ALA A 208 12.26 5.74 -4.66
CA ALA A 208 13.33 5.86 -5.66
C ALA A 208 12.80 6.34 -7.02
N LYS A 209 11.66 5.80 -7.46
CA LYS A 209 11.03 6.21 -8.73
C LYS A 209 10.45 7.62 -8.67
N ALA A 210 9.83 8.01 -7.56
CA ALA A 210 9.36 9.38 -7.39
C ALA A 210 10.52 10.39 -7.36
N TRP A 211 11.61 10.04 -6.69
CA TRP A 211 12.81 10.87 -6.59
C TRP A 211 13.52 11.03 -7.93
N SER A 212 13.67 9.95 -8.71
CA SER A 212 14.30 10.03 -10.03
C SER A 212 13.54 10.95 -10.97
N GLN A 213 12.20 10.85 -10.98
CA GLN A 213 11.37 11.74 -11.79
C GLN A 213 11.41 13.19 -11.32
N TYR A 214 11.49 13.42 -10.00
CA TYR A 214 11.72 14.75 -9.43
C TYR A 214 13.06 15.33 -9.90
N ALA A 215 14.14 14.56 -9.79
CA ALA A 215 15.48 14.99 -10.16
C ALA A 215 15.60 15.30 -11.66
N THR A 216 15.04 14.47 -12.53
CA THR A 216 15.04 14.69 -13.99
C THR A 216 14.32 15.99 -14.36
N ARG A 217 13.13 16.24 -13.77
CA ARG A 217 12.38 17.47 -14.02
C ARG A 217 13.07 18.72 -13.49
N ARG A 218 13.72 18.62 -12.33
CA ARG A 218 14.50 19.74 -11.78
C ARG A 218 15.67 20.10 -12.71
N ARG A 219 16.32 19.10 -13.31
CA ARG A 219 17.40 19.30 -14.29
C ARG A 219 16.90 19.93 -15.59
N SER A 220 15.76 19.49 -16.12
CA SER A 220 15.20 20.06 -17.37
C SER A 220 14.74 21.52 -17.22
N ILE A 221 14.34 21.93 -16.02
CA ILE A 221 13.98 23.33 -15.72
C ILE A 221 15.24 24.20 -15.49
N ALA A 222 16.36 23.60 -15.09
CA ALA A 222 17.61 24.29 -14.79
C ALA A 222 18.58 24.40 -16.00
N SER A 223 18.32 23.66 -17.08
CA SER A 223 19.03 23.78 -18.35
C SER A 223 18.41 24.91 -19.19
N PRO A 224 19.18 25.92 -19.63
CA PRO A 224 18.70 27.05 -20.44
C PRO A 224 18.22 26.62 -21.83
#